data_AF-R7AG52-F1
#
_entry.id   AF-R7AG52-F1
#
_cell.length_a   1.000
_cell.length_b   1.000
_cell.length_c   1.000
_cell.angle_alpha   90.00
_cell.angle_beta   90.00
_cell.angle_gamma   90.00
#
_symmetry.space_group_name_H-M   'P 1'
#
loop_
_entity.id
_entity.type
_entity.pdbx_description
1 polymer ?
#
loop_
_entity_poly.entity_id
_entity_poly.type
_entity_poly.pdbx_seq_one_letter_code
_entity_poly.pdbx_strand_id
1 'polypeptide(L)'
;MELHLDLTKSATRATLLDELLALMSPEQRTRYDYILNHTTIPDKHHHSIGEVNASIDAMTIDDALKENVRGVYAILAQAEAKVHGCPVEETHFHEVGNAAGIRNALAICTAFYVLDPTRITATPVQTGQGTVQCAHGLMDIPAPATAAILEGIPRATPVFEGELCTPTSAALIKYYVQEFVA
;
A
#
# COMPACT_ATOMS: atom_id res chain seq x y z
N MET A 1 2.40 20.99 4.05
CA MET A 1 3.80 20.56 3.76
C MET A 1 3.78 19.87 2.40
N GLU A 2 4.73 20.17 1.51
CA GLU A 2 4.91 19.35 0.30
C GLU A 2 5.77 18.13 0.64
N LEU A 3 5.32 16.95 0.24
CA LEU A 3 6.02 15.69 0.47
C LEU A 3 6.55 15.15 -0.86
N HIS A 4 7.82 14.77 -0.87
CA HIS A 4 8.46 14.11 -1.99
C HIS A 4 9.01 12.75 -1.54
N LEU A 5 8.59 11.68 -2.20
CA LEU A 5 9.04 10.31 -1.93
C LEU A 5 10.14 9.90 -2.92
N ASP A 6 11.31 9.51 -2.41
CA ASP A 6 12.38 8.95 -3.23
C ASP A 6 12.22 7.43 -3.33
N LEU A 7 11.61 7.00 -4.43
CA LEU A 7 11.33 5.60 -4.72
C LEU A 7 12.40 4.96 -5.62
N THR A 8 13.52 5.64 -5.89
CA THR A 8 14.52 5.17 -6.86
C THR A 8 15.30 3.96 -6.38
N LYS A 9 15.45 3.80 -5.06
CA LYS A 9 16.21 2.70 -4.42
C LYS A 9 15.33 1.58 -3.89
N SER A 10 14.17 1.91 -3.35
CA SER A 10 13.24 0.95 -2.76
C SER A 10 11.86 1.59 -2.66
N ALA A 11 10.82 0.84 -2.96
CA ALA A 11 9.43 1.25 -2.79
C ALA A 11 8.70 0.28 -1.84
N THR A 12 9.42 -0.37 -0.91
CA THR A 12 8.81 -1.32 0.03
C THR A 12 7.95 -0.60 1.06
N ARG A 13 6.99 -1.30 1.66
CA ARG A 13 6.16 -0.77 2.75
C ARG A 13 7.02 -0.24 3.92
N ALA A 14 8.11 -0.94 4.24
CA ALA A 14 9.03 -0.54 5.29
C ALA A 14 9.71 0.80 4.95
N THR A 15 10.29 0.92 3.75
CA THR A 15 10.91 2.17 3.29
C THR A 15 9.92 3.33 3.30
N LEU A 16 8.72 3.14 2.73
CA LEU A 16 7.67 4.16 2.73
C LEU A 16 7.31 4.59 4.16
N LEU A 17 7.13 3.63 5.07
CA LEU A 17 6.76 3.94 6.43
C LEU A 17 7.89 4.67 7.17
N ASP A 18 9.12 4.19 7.06
CA ASP A 18 10.28 4.79 7.71
C ASP A 18 10.49 6.25 7.28
N GLU A 19 10.35 6.55 5.99
CA GLU A 19 10.42 7.92 5.46
C GLU A 19 9.33 8.81 6.05
N LEU A 20 8.08 8.38 6.04
CA LEU A 20 6.96 9.16 6.58
C LEU A 20 7.14 9.39 8.09
N LEU A 21 7.56 8.36 8.82
CA LEU A 21 7.79 8.43 10.25
C LEU A 21 8.93 9.37 10.63
N ALA A 22 9.98 9.47 9.79
CA ALA A 22 11.11 10.37 10.00
C ALA A 22 10.73 11.86 9.85
N LEU A 23 9.61 12.17 9.18
CA LEU A 23 9.12 13.53 8.96
C LEU A 23 8.21 14.03 10.09
N MET A 24 7.76 13.16 10.99
CA MET A 24 6.81 13.53 12.04
C MET A 24 7.45 14.31 13.18
N SER A 25 6.75 15.34 13.67
CA SER A 25 7.04 15.94 14.97
C SER A 25 6.77 14.93 16.11
N PRO A 26 7.29 15.15 17.33
CA PRO A 26 6.95 14.32 18.50
C PRO A 26 5.44 14.20 18.78
N GLU A 27 4.69 15.29 18.59
CA GLU A 27 3.23 15.33 18.76
C GLU A 27 2.52 14.50 17.69
N GLN A 28 2.94 14.65 16.43
CA GLN A 28 2.45 13.83 15.33
C GLN A 28 2.75 12.35 15.57
N ARG A 29 3.97 12.02 16.01
CA ARG A 29 4.35 10.64 16.30
C ARG A 29 3.50 10.04 17.42
N THR A 30 3.25 10.81 18.48
CA THR A 30 2.36 10.41 19.58
C THR A 30 0.94 10.12 19.07
N ARG A 31 0.39 10.97 18.19
CA ARG A 31 -0.93 10.76 17.57
C ARG A 31 -0.95 9.51 16.69
N TYR A 32 0.07 9.32 15.85
CA TYR A 32 0.23 8.14 15.01
C TYR A 32 0.24 6.84 15.83
N ASP A 33 1.09 6.78 16.87
CA ASP A 33 1.23 5.61 17.73
C ASP A 33 -0.07 5.34 18.51
N TYR A 34 -0.76 6.40 18.97
CA TYR A 34 -2.06 6.28 19.63
C TYR A 34 -3.09 5.57 18.72
N ILE A 35 -3.24 6.02 17.47
CA ILE A 35 -4.19 5.42 16.52
C ILE A 35 -3.88 3.94 16.30
N LEU A 36 -2.62 3.58 16.03
CA LEU A 36 -2.27 2.18 15.74
C LEU A 36 -2.34 1.26 16.95
N ASN A 37 -2.07 1.76 18.15
CA ASN A 37 -2.14 0.95 19.38
C ASN A 37 -3.58 0.74 19.85
N HIS A 38 -4.52 1.62 19.46
CA HIS A 38 -5.93 1.52 19.83
C HIS A 38 -6.83 0.97 18.71
N THR A 39 -6.25 0.67 17.53
CA THR A 39 -6.97 0.02 16.44
C THR A 39 -6.76 -1.49 16.46
N THR A 40 -7.86 -2.22 16.56
CA THR A 40 -7.88 -3.69 16.50
C THR A 40 -8.33 -4.14 15.12
N ILE A 41 -7.61 -5.11 14.55
CA ILE A 41 -7.97 -5.78 13.30
C ILE A 41 -8.16 -7.25 13.65
N PRO A 42 -9.31 -7.87 13.34
CA PRO A 42 -9.52 -9.29 13.62
C PRO A 42 -8.42 -10.14 13.00
N ASP A 43 -7.80 -11.01 13.80
CA ASP A 43 -6.74 -11.91 13.35
C ASP A 43 -7.32 -13.08 12.56
N LYS A 44 -7.66 -12.80 11.30
CA LYS A 44 -8.18 -13.75 10.33
C LYS A 44 -7.71 -13.39 8.92
N HIS A 45 -7.84 -14.36 8.03
CA HIS A 45 -7.72 -14.10 6.60
C HIS A 45 -9.04 -13.52 6.07
N HIS A 46 -8.95 -12.46 5.26
CA HIS A 46 -10.08 -11.85 4.56
C HIS A 46 -10.05 -12.29 3.10
N HIS A 47 -11.05 -13.03 2.67
CA HIS A 47 -11.05 -13.65 1.35
C HIS A 47 -11.58 -12.75 0.24
N SER A 48 -12.25 -11.64 0.59
CA SER A 48 -12.86 -10.72 -0.37
C SER A 48 -12.70 -9.27 0.08
N ILE A 49 -12.91 -8.35 -0.87
CA ILE A 49 -12.96 -6.91 -0.58
C ILE A 49 -14.11 -6.57 0.40
N GLY A 50 -15.22 -7.31 0.36
CA GLY A 50 -16.33 -7.12 1.29
C GLY A 50 -15.94 -7.41 2.73
N GLU A 51 -15.20 -8.50 2.96
CA GLU A 51 -14.68 -8.84 4.30
C GLU A 51 -13.66 -7.81 4.80
N VAL A 52 -12.77 -7.32 3.93
CA VAL A 52 -11.82 -6.26 4.29
C VAL A 52 -12.55 -4.97 4.66
N ASN A 53 -13.53 -4.55 3.85
CA ASN A 53 -14.33 -3.36 4.11
C ASN A 53 -15.06 -3.46 5.45
N ALA A 54 -15.68 -4.60 5.75
CA ALA A 54 -16.34 -4.83 7.03
C ALA A 54 -15.37 -4.71 8.23
N SER A 55 -14.15 -5.21 8.09
CA SER A 55 -13.12 -5.04 9.12
C SER A 55 -12.66 -3.59 9.27
N ILE A 56 -12.58 -2.82 8.18
CA ILE A 56 -12.28 -1.38 8.21
C ILE A 56 -13.44 -0.60 8.87
N ASP A 57 -14.69 -0.94 8.55
CA ASP A 57 -15.89 -0.33 9.14
C ASP A 57 -15.92 -0.46 10.66
N ALA A 58 -15.53 -1.63 11.16
CA ALA A 58 -15.47 -1.94 12.58
C ALA A 58 -14.34 -1.21 13.35
N MET A 59 -13.40 -0.55 12.67
CA MET A 59 -12.33 0.20 13.33
C MET A 59 -12.87 1.48 13.99
N THR A 60 -12.42 1.77 15.21
CA THR A 60 -12.76 3.02 15.92
C THR A 60 -11.74 4.10 15.58
N ILE A 61 -11.73 4.55 14.33
CA ILE A 61 -10.85 5.60 13.78
C ILE A 61 -11.66 6.58 12.93
N ASP A 62 -11.08 7.73 12.62
CA ASP A 62 -11.71 8.77 11.80
C ASP A 62 -12.14 8.23 10.41
N ASP A 63 -13.31 8.67 9.93
CA ASP A 63 -13.89 8.18 8.67
C ASP A 63 -12.99 8.47 7.46
N ALA A 64 -12.31 9.62 7.45
CA ALA A 64 -11.33 9.94 6.41
C ALA A 64 -10.18 8.91 6.34
N LEU A 65 -9.75 8.38 7.49
CA LEU A 65 -8.72 7.35 7.53
C LEU A 65 -9.28 5.99 7.05
N LYS A 66 -10.54 5.66 7.38
CA LYS A 66 -11.21 4.47 6.83
C LYS A 66 -11.31 4.54 5.31
N GLU A 67 -11.72 5.68 4.78
CA GLU A 67 -11.82 5.94 3.33
C GLU A 67 -10.48 5.75 2.64
N ASN A 68 -9.39 6.26 3.23
CA ASN A 68 -8.04 6.06 2.71
C ASN A 68 -7.65 4.58 2.63
N VAL A 69 -7.88 3.80 3.69
CA VAL A 69 -7.56 2.37 3.67
C VAL A 69 -8.43 1.63 2.64
N ARG A 70 -9.72 1.97 2.51
CA ARG A 70 -10.59 1.40 1.47
C ARG A 70 -10.13 1.75 0.07
N GLY A 71 -9.70 2.98 -0.18
CA GLY A 71 -9.21 3.41 -1.49
C GLY A 71 -8.00 2.59 -1.94
N VAL A 72 -7.06 2.35 -1.03
CA VAL A 72 -5.90 1.47 -1.27
C VAL A 72 -6.34 0.03 -1.57
N TYR A 73 -7.28 -0.51 -0.79
CA TYR A 73 -7.79 -1.87 -1.00
C TYR A 73 -8.65 -2.02 -2.25
N ALA A 74 -9.34 -0.96 -2.69
CA ALA A 74 -10.06 -0.96 -3.95
C ALA A 74 -9.11 -1.08 -5.15
N ILE A 75 -7.96 -0.40 -5.10
CA ILE A 75 -6.91 -0.54 -6.13
C ILE A 75 -6.36 -1.97 -6.15
N LEU A 76 -6.10 -2.56 -4.98
CA LEU A 76 -5.67 -3.95 -4.87
C LEU A 76 -6.72 -4.90 -5.46
N ALA A 77 -7.99 -4.76 -5.07
CA ALA A 77 -9.08 -5.60 -5.55
C ALA A 77 -9.24 -5.54 -7.08
N GLN A 78 -9.10 -4.35 -7.67
CA GLN A 78 -9.15 -4.16 -9.12
C GLN A 78 -7.97 -4.84 -9.83
N ALA A 79 -6.76 -4.75 -9.26
CA ALA A 79 -5.58 -5.38 -9.84
C ALA A 79 -5.68 -6.91 -9.80
N GLU A 80 -6.11 -7.47 -8.66
CA GLU A 80 -6.33 -8.91 -8.51
C GLU A 80 -7.43 -9.40 -9.47
N ALA A 81 -8.58 -8.70 -9.56
CA ALA A 81 -9.64 -9.04 -10.54
C ALA A 81 -9.12 -9.06 -11.97
N LYS A 82 -8.31 -8.06 -12.34
CA LYS A 82 -7.71 -7.97 -13.68
C LYS A 82 -6.78 -9.14 -13.97
N VAL A 83 -5.94 -9.52 -13.01
CA VAL A 83 -5.00 -10.65 -13.14
C VAL A 83 -5.74 -11.99 -13.22
N HIS A 84 -6.82 -12.13 -12.45
CA HIS A 84 -7.62 -13.36 -12.41
C HIS A 84 -8.70 -13.45 -13.49
N GLY A 85 -8.97 -12.35 -14.21
CA GLY A 85 -10.00 -12.31 -15.25
C GLY A 85 -11.42 -12.43 -14.72
N CYS A 86 -11.69 -11.94 -13.50
CA CYS A 86 -13.00 -11.97 -12.86
C CYS A 86 -13.52 -10.57 -12.48
N PRO A 87 -14.83 -10.43 -12.20
CA PRO A 87 -15.37 -9.22 -11.56
C PRO A 87 -14.72 -8.94 -10.20
N VAL A 88 -14.62 -7.67 -9.80
CA VAL A 88 -14.00 -7.24 -8.52
C VAL A 88 -14.71 -7.85 -7.32
N GLU A 89 -16.02 -8.05 -7.44
CA GLU A 89 -16.88 -8.65 -6.43
C GLU A 89 -16.62 -10.15 -6.23
N GLU A 90 -16.06 -10.81 -7.26
CA GLU A 90 -15.70 -12.24 -7.26
C GLU A 90 -14.20 -12.45 -7.00
N THR A 91 -13.43 -11.38 -6.80
CA THR A 91 -12.00 -11.46 -6.50
C THR A 91 -11.75 -12.15 -5.17
N HIS A 92 -10.82 -13.10 -5.19
CA HIS A 92 -10.30 -13.75 -3.98
C HIS A 92 -8.91 -13.24 -3.64
N PHE A 93 -8.73 -12.76 -2.41
CA PHE A 93 -7.39 -12.39 -1.94
C PHE A 93 -6.63 -13.64 -1.49
N HIS A 94 -5.41 -13.81 -1.97
CA HIS A 94 -4.51 -14.86 -1.50
C HIS A 94 -3.34 -14.29 -0.68
N GLU A 95 -2.76 -13.17 -1.11
CA GLU A 95 -1.60 -12.55 -0.44
C GLU A 95 -1.93 -11.29 0.36
N VAL A 96 -2.95 -10.52 -0.05
CA VAL A 96 -3.21 -9.16 0.49
C VAL A 96 -4.32 -9.09 1.54
N GLY A 97 -5.03 -10.19 1.77
CA GLY A 97 -6.20 -10.28 2.66
C GLY A 97 -5.88 -10.61 4.13
N ASN A 98 -4.62 -10.86 4.48
CA ASN A 98 -4.25 -11.17 5.86
C ASN A 98 -4.29 -9.92 6.76
N ALA A 99 -4.59 -10.11 8.05
CA ALA A 99 -4.72 -9.02 9.02
C ALA A 99 -3.44 -8.16 9.13
N ALA A 100 -2.25 -8.76 8.99
CA ALA A 100 -0.98 -8.05 8.99
C ALA A 100 -0.85 -7.10 7.78
N GLY A 101 -1.35 -7.49 6.61
CA GLY A 101 -1.43 -6.67 5.41
C GLY A 101 -2.31 -5.45 5.61
N ILE A 102 -3.50 -5.66 6.17
CA ILE A 102 -4.43 -4.56 6.52
C ILE A 102 -3.77 -3.63 7.53
N ARG A 103 -3.10 -4.17 8.55
CA ARG A 103 -2.38 -3.37 9.57
C ARG A 103 -1.27 -2.52 8.95
N ASN A 104 -0.50 -3.07 8.00
CA ASN A 104 0.55 -2.33 7.31
C ASN A 104 0.00 -1.22 6.41
N ALA A 105 -1.09 -1.49 5.69
CA ALA A 105 -1.77 -0.46 4.88
C ALA A 105 -2.34 0.65 5.78
N LEU A 106 -2.99 0.28 6.88
CA LEU A 106 -3.48 1.22 7.90
C LEU A 106 -2.34 2.07 8.47
N ALA A 107 -1.20 1.47 8.78
CA ALA A 107 -0.03 2.19 9.31
C ALA A 107 0.41 3.30 8.34
N ILE A 108 0.63 2.98 7.07
CA ILE A 108 1.07 3.97 6.09
C ILE A 108 -0.03 5.02 5.83
N CYS A 109 -1.30 4.61 5.76
CA CYS A 109 -2.41 5.58 5.64
C CYS A 109 -2.51 6.52 6.85
N THR A 110 -2.27 6.00 8.06
CA THR A 110 -2.24 6.80 9.28
C THR A 110 -1.08 7.79 9.24
N ALA A 111 0.07 7.37 8.69
CA ALA A 111 1.22 8.25 8.56
C ALA A 111 0.93 9.43 7.62
N PHE A 112 0.36 9.19 6.44
CA PHE A 112 -0.11 10.26 5.55
C PHE A 112 -1.17 11.14 6.21
N TYR A 113 -2.16 10.53 6.89
CA TYR A 113 -3.23 11.25 7.57
C TYR A 113 -2.73 12.19 8.67
N VAL A 114 -1.72 11.77 9.43
CA VAL A 114 -1.15 12.57 10.52
C VAL A 114 -0.20 13.67 9.99
N LEU A 115 0.56 13.37 8.93
CA LEU A 115 1.42 14.35 8.29
C LEU A 115 0.63 15.42 7.52
N ASP A 116 -0.54 15.05 6.98
CA ASP A 116 -1.45 15.89 6.20
C ASP A 116 -0.72 16.74 5.14
N PRO A 117 0.05 16.12 4.23
CA PRO A 117 0.76 16.85 3.19
C PRO A 117 -0.24 17.49 2.21
N THR A 118 0.04 18.73 1.81
CA THR A 118 -0.79 19.48 0.87
C THR A 118 -0.59 19.02 -0.58
N ARG A 119 0.55 18.38 -0.85
CA ARG A 119 0.90 17.81 -2.15
C ARG A 119 1.88 16.66 -1.95
N ILE A 120 1.71 15.58 -2.72
CA ILE A 120 2.58 14.41 -2.68
C ILE A 120 3.11 14.13 -4.09
N THR A 121 4.43 14.17 -4.22
CA THR A 121 5.15 13.81 -5.45
C THR A 121 6.08 12.64 -5.19
N ALA A 122 6.49 11.94 -6.25
CA ALA A 122 7.48 10.88 -6.12
C ALA A 122 8.39 10.79 -7.34
N THR A 123 9.56 10.18 -7.17
CA THR A 123 10.38 9.71 -8.28
C THR A 123 9.73 8.50 -8.98
N PRO A 124 10.25 8.05 -10.14
CA PRO A 124 9.88 6.75 -10.69
C PRO A 124 10.05 5.60 -9.67
N VAL A 125 9.20 4.58 -9.77
CA VAL A 125 9.09 3.50 -8.78
C VAL A 125 10.11 2.40 -9.04
N GLN A 126 10.93 2.08 -8.04
CA GLN A 126 11.79 0.90 -8.07
C GLN A 126 10.99 -0.38 -7.80
N THR A 127 10.73 -1.16 -8.85
CA THR A 127 10.07 -2.47 -8.73
C THR A 127 11.02 -3.57 -8.27
N GLY A 128 12.32 -3.39 -8.52
CA GLY A 128 13.32 -4.45 -8.45
C GLY A 128 13.20 -5.45 -9.60
N GLN A 129 13.94 -6.56 -9.49
CA GLN A 129 14.01 -7.65 -10.46
C GLN A 129 14.26 -9.00 -9.80
N GLY A 130 14.07 -10.08 -10.56
CA GLY A 130 14.26 -11.45 -10.11
C GLY A 130 12.94 -12.21 -10.04
N THR A 131 12.83 -13.16 -9.11
CA THR A 131 11.61 -13.95 -8.88
C THR A 131 11.22 -13.98 -7.41
N VAL A 132 9.94 -14.17 -7.14
CA VAL A 132 9.36 -14.28 -5.79
C VAL A 132 8.47 -15.52 -5.69
N GLN A 133 8.55 -16.23 -4.56
CA GLN A 133 7.66 -17.34 -4.25
C GLN A 133 6.40 -16.81 -3.55
N CYS A 134 5.23 -17.06 -4.12
CA CYS A 134 3.93 -16.65 -3.57
C CYS A 134 2.91 -17.80 -3.61
N ALA A 135 1.65 -17.54 -3.27
CA ALA A 135 0.58 -18.55 -3.30
C ALA A 135 0.34 -19.08 -4.72
N HIS A 136 0.69 -18.28 -5.73
CA HIS A 136 0.61 -18.62 -7.14
C HIS A 136 1.87 -19.31 -7.70
N GLY A 137 2.81 -19.68 -6.84
CA GLY A 137 4.08 -20.28 -7.25
C GLY A 137 5.21 -19.27 -7.40
N LEU A 138 6.20 -19.61 -8.23
CA LEU A 138 7.32 -18.72 -8.55
C LEU A 138 6.88 -17.72 -9.63
N MET A 139 7.03 -16.43 -9.35
CA MET A 139 6.61 -15.33 -10.23
C MET A 139 7.77 -14.40 -10.52
N ASP A 140 7.79 -13.79 -11.71
CA ASP A 140 8.71 -12.71 -12.04
C ASP A 140 8.41 -11.46 -11.22
N ILE A 141 9.43 -10.64 -10.96
CA ILE A 141 9.30 -9.32 -10.33
C ILE A 141 9.30 -8.24 -11.43
N PRO A 142 8.32 -7.32 -11.44
CA PRO A 142 7.19 -7.23 -10.52
C PRO A 142 6.13 -8.33 -10.75
N ALA A 143 5.55 -8.84 -9.66
CA ALA A 143 4.45 -9.80 -9.73
C ALA A 143 3.23 -9.21 -10.50
N PRO A 144 2.35 -10.04 -11.09
CA PRO A 144 1.27 -9.58 -11.97
C PRO A 144 0.38 -8.47 -11.39
N ALA A 145 -0.02 -8.57 -10.12
CA ALA A 145 -0.84 -7.56 -9.46
C ALA A 145 -0.08 -6.22 -9.32
N THR A 146 1.19 -6.25 -8.91
CA THR A 146 2.06 -5.06 -8.86
C THR A 146 2.18 -4.43 -10.25
N ALA A 147 2.44 -5.24 -11.29
CA ALA A 147 2.58 -4.77 -12.66
C ALA A 147 1.29 -4.09 -13.16
N ALA A 148 0.12 -4.66 -12.84
CA ALA A 148 -1.19 -4.10 -13.19
C ALA A 148 -1.46 -2.76 -12.49
N ILE A 149 -1.09 -2.63 -11.21
CA ILE A 149 -1.26 -1.38 -10.46
C ILE A 149 -0.39 -0.27 -11.06
N LEU A 150 0.86 -0.59 -11.39
CA LEU A 150 1.86 0.34 -11.92
C LEU A 150 1.69 0.67 -13.42
N GLU A 151 0.62 0.23 -14.06
CA GLU A 151 0.32 0.64 -15.43
C GLU A 151 0.14 2.17 -15.51
N GLY A 152 0.93 2.82 -16.37
CA GLY A 152 0.98 4.28 -16.51
C GLY A 152 1.84 5.01 -15.48
N ILE A 153 2.44 4.29 -14.50
CA ILE A 153 3.35 4.86 -13.50
C ILE A 153 4.82 4.64 -13.95
N PRO A 154 5.68 5.67 -13.95
CA PRO A 154 7.06 5.53 -14.37
C PRO A 154 7.86 4.62 -13.44
N ARG A 155 8.77 3.82 -14.02
CA ARG A 155 9.62 2.86 -13.31
C ARG A 155 11.05 3.35 -13.24
N ALA A 156 11.70 3.16 -12.10
CA ALA A 156 13.09 3.59 -11.89
C ALA A 156 14.06 2.73 -12.71
N THR A 157 15.15 3.37 -13.12
CA THR A 157 16.31 2.71 -13.74
C THR A 157 17.60 3.24 -13.09
N PRO A 158 18.59 2.39 -12.77
CA PRO A 158 18.61 0.93 -12.96
C PRO A 158 17.65 0.21 -12.00
N VAL A 159 17.31 -1.04 -12.34
CA VAL A 159 16.58 -1.95 -11.42
C VAL A 159 17.57 -2.70 -10.52
N PHE A 160 17.14 -3.04 -9.30
CA PHE A 160 17.96 -3.75 -8.31
C PHE A 160 17.37 -5.12 -7.96
N GLU A 161 18.18 -6.04 -7.46
CA GLU A 161 17.75 -7.38 -7.06
C GLU A 161 16.69 -7.37 -5.94
N GLY A 162 15.69 -8.25 -6.06
CA GLY A 162 14.65 -8.48 -5.06
C GLY A 162 13.33 -7.76 -5.34
N GLU A 163 12.29 -8.09 -4.57
CA GLU A 163 10.97 -7.45 -4.68
C GLU A 163 10.98 -6.12 -3.92
N LEU A 164 11.23 -5.04 -4.64
CA LEU A 164 11.33 -3.69 -4.04
C LEU A 164 10.02 -2.90 -4.12
N CYS A 165 8.99 -3.46 -4.76
CA CYS A 165 7.63 -2.94 -4.72
C CYS A 165 6.63 -4.09 -4.68
N THR A 166 5.94 -4.25 -3.56
CA THR A 166 4.84 -5.21 -3.41
C THR A 166 3.52 -4.64 -3.97
N PRO A 167 2.48 -5.46 -4.21
CA PRO A 167 1.19 -4.95 -4.66
C PRO A 167 0.63 -3.87 -3.71
N THR A 168 0.76 -4.05 -2.40
CA THR A 168 0.31 -3.06 -1.40
C THR A 168 1.09 -1.75 -1.49
N SER A 169 2.42 -1.82 -1.67
CA SER A 169 3.24 -0.62 -1.90
C SER A 169 2.78 0.14 -3.14
N ALA A 170 2.60 -0.58 -4.26
CA ALA A 170 2.15 0.01 -5.50
C ALA A 170 0.77 0.67 -5.35
N ALA A 171 -0.14 0.03 -4.62
CA ALA A 171 -1.47 0.59 -4.35
C ALA A 171 -1.42 1.86 -3.50
N LEU A 172 -0.59 1.88 -2.45
CA LEU A 172 -0.37 3.09 -1.64
C LEU A 172 0.21 4.24 -2.46
N ILE A 173 1.24 3.95 -3.25
CA ILE A 173 1.87 4.93 -4.15
C ILE A 173 0.83 5.47 -5.14
N LYS A 174 0.07 4.60 -5.80
CA LYS A 174 -0.97 5.00 -6.76
C LYS A 174 -2.08 5.81 -6.13
N TYR A 175 -2.44 5.52 -4.88
CA TYR A 175 -3.50 6.22 -4.17
C TYR A 175 -3.09 7.64 -3.75
N TYR A 176 -1.87 7.80 -3.22
CA TYR A 176 -1.44 9.06 -2.62
C TYR A 176 -0.63 9.98 -3.54
N VAL A 177 0.19 9.43 -4.44
CA VAL A 177 1.09 10.25 -5.28
C VAL A 177 0.28 10.93 -6.38
N GLN A 178 0.38 12.25 -6.43
CA GLN A 178 -0.35 13.08 -7.39
C GLN A 178 0.46 13.33 -8.66
N GLU A 179 1.78 13.28 -8.57
CA GLU A 179 2.69 13.53 -9.70
C GLU A 179 4.01 12.79 -9.54
N PHE A 180 4.48 12.22 -10.65
CA PHE A 180 5.80 11.60 -10.73
C PHE A 180 6.77 12.56 -11.45
N VAL A 181 7.85 12.92 -10.75
CA VAL A 181 8.88 13.83 -11.24
C VAL A 181 10.19 13.07 -11.40
N ALA A 182 10.95 13.36 -12.46
CA ALA A 182 12.23 12.71 -12.76
C ALA A 182 13.40 13.42 -12.08
#